data_AF-A0A2E4FF55-F1
#
_entry.id   AF-A0A2E4FF55-F1
#
_cell.length_a   1.000
_cell.length_b   1.000
_cell.length_c   1.000
_cell.angle_alpha   90.00
_cell.angle_beta   90.00
_cell.angle_gamma   90.00
#
_symmetry.space_group_name_H-M   'P 1'
#
loop_
_entity.id
_entity.type
_entity.pdbx_description
1 polymer ?
#
loop_
_entity_poly.entity_id
_entity_poly.type
_entity_poly.pdbx_seq_one_letter_code
_entity_poly.pdbx_strand_id
1 'polypeptide(L)'
;MKPSRPDLGSSTGMTLLEVMVAVALLALMGVLVYSSLVITIQSQQRAELLQERYHGARVFLHRIKRELSMSYLSLHQAEDQRTQTLFDGSNDQVIFNTSAYEPIRRDAHESDQLELEYRLDRDEEGEPAIIRRVKYHVDDRPGKGGEEEVVLSGVAEFELSYYDKGKEDWRDDWEVTIEDAQEKRAIMKEIEKAREAAESVRNDDASGIAGIAAAEGMDKMIDKAEGEVLEDIFLPNRVRIRLVLVDDEDQEYLLETQTEIRVTDPLWY
;
A
#
# COMPACT_ATOMS: atom_id res chain seq x y z
N MET A 1 53.86 19.00 -81.22
CA MET A 1 53.02 19.03 -80.00
C MET A 1 51.75 19.80 -80.32
N LYS A 2 50.58 19.15 -80.30
CA LYS A 2 49.25 19.76 -80.47
C LYS A 2 48.54 19.68 -79.11
N PRO A 3 47.86 20.74 -78.65
CA PRO A 3 47.38 20.82 -77.27
C PRO A 3 46.15 19.93 -77.03
N SER A 4 46.10 19.32 -75.84
CA SER A 4 44.95 18.60 -75.31
C SER A 4 43.73 19.52 -75.24
N ARG A 5 42.60 19.11 -75.82
CA ARG A 5 41.32 19.78 -75.66
C ARG A 5 40.78 19.53 -74.26
N PRO A 6 40.25 20.54 -73.55
CA PRO A 6 39.49 20.31 -72.34
C PRO A 6 38.17 19.65 -72.72
N ASP A 7 37.83 18.55 -72.04
CA ASP A 7 36.50 17.95 -72.12
C ASP A 7 35.54 18.93 -71.43
N LEU A 8 34.90 19.80 -72.22
CA LEU A 8 33.83 20.66 -71.75
C LEU A 8 32.61 19.76 -71.58
N GLY A 9 32.44 19.22 -70.37
CA GLY A 9 31.24 18.52 -69.97
C GLY A 9 30.00 19.31 -70.39
N SER A 10 29.13 18.68 -71.16
CA SER A 10 27.91 19.28 -71.68
C SER A 10 27.06 19.79 -70.53
N SER A 11 26.94 21.12 -70.41
CA SER A 11 26.06 21.78 -69.45
C SER A 11 24.64 21.77 -70.01
N THR A 12 23.94 20.66 -69.86
CA THR A 12 22.50 20.58 -70.14
C THR A 12 21.71 21.26 -69.02
N GLY A 13 20.89 22.24 -69.36
CA GLY A 13 19.93 22.85 -68.41
C GLY A 13 18.79 21.90 -68.07
N MET A 14 18.24 21.99 -66.85
CA MET A 14 17.08 21.18 -66.44
C MET A 14 15.86 21.47 -67.32
N THR A 15 15.04 20.44 -67.56
CA THR A 15 13.76 20.61 -68.23
C THR A 15 12.70 21.14 -67.25
N LEU A 16 11.66 21.80 -67.76
CA LEU A 16 10.53 22.27 -66.95
C LEU A 16 9.83 21.12 -66.21
N LEU A 17 9.75 19.95 -66.85
CA LEU A 17 9.23 18.72 -66.24
C LEU A 17 10.06 18.28 -65.03
N GLU A 18 11.39 18.34 -65.13
CA GLU A 18 12.32 17.95 -64.07
C GLU A 18 12.18 18.85 -62.84
N VAL A 19 12.03 20.17 -63.05
CA VAL A 19 11.77 21.12 -61.96
C VAL A 19 10.43 20.83 -61.28
N MET A 20 9.38 20.55 -62.05
CA MET A 20 8.06 20.19 -61.48
C MET A 20 8.12 18.91 -60.65
N VAL A 21 8.81 17.88 -61.15
CA VAL A 21 8.99 16.62 -60.42
C VAL A 21 9.82 16.84 -59.15
N ALA A 22 10.90 17.63 -59.21
CA ALA A 22 11.72 17.95 -58.04
C ALA A 22 10.92 18.67 -56.95
N VAL A 23 10.10 19.67 -57.32
CA VAL A 23 9.23 20.38 -56.37
C VAL A 23 8.15 19.47 -55.80
N ALA A 24 7.56 18.58 -56.61
CA ALA A 24 6.56 17.62 -56.15
C ALA A 24 7.16 16.62 -55.14
N LEU A 25 8.36 16.09 -55.41
CA LEU A 25 9.08 15.20 -54.50
C LEU A 25 9.47 15.93 -53.20
N LEU A 26 9.94 17.18 -53.31
CA LEU A 26 10.29 17.99 -52.14
C LEU A 26 9.06 18.25 -51.26
N ALA A 27 7.92 18.59 -51.87
CA ALA A 27 6.67 18.80 -51.15
C ALA A 27 6.20 17.51 -50.45
N LEU A 28 6.27 16.36 -51.15
CA LEU A 28 5.94 15.06 -50.56
C LEU A 28 6.85 14.72 -49.37
N MET A 29 8.16 14.92 -49.53
CA MET A 29 9.13 14.73 -48.45
C MET A 29 8.84 15.66 -47.26
N GLY A 30 8.50 16.93 -47.51
CA GLY A 30 8.12 17.89 -46.49
C GLY A 30 6.89 17.42 -45.68
N VAL A 31 5.87 16.88 -46.35
CA VAL A 31 4.67 16.33 -45.69
C VAL A 31 5.03 15.12 -44.82
N LEU A 32 5.88 14.21 -45.29
CA LEU A 32 6.29 13.03 -44.53
C LEU A 32 7.14 13.38 -43.30
N VAL A 33 8.04 14.37 -43.42
CA VAL A 33 8.83 14.86 -42.29
C VAL A 33 7.95 15.58 -41.28
N TYR A 34 7.01 16.40 -41.75
CA TYR A 34 6.09 17.09 -40.86
C TYR A 34 5.17 16.09 -40.12
N SER A 35 4.63 15.09 -40.82
CA SER A 35 3.78 14.07 -40.19
C SER A 35 4.54 13.24 -39.17
N SER A 36 5.79 12.86 -39.43
CA SER A 36 6.60 12.13 -38.47
C SER A 36 6.87 12.95 -37.21
N LEU A 37 7.17 14.25 -37.34
CA LEU A 37 7.35 15.15 -36.20
C LEU A 37 6.08 15.25 -35.33
N VAL A 38 4.91 15.41 -35.96
CA VAL A 38 3.63 15.49 -35.23
C VAL A 38 3.34 14.18 -34.48
N ILE A 39 3.54 13.03 -35.13
CA ILE A 39 3.36 11.72 -34.50
C ILE A 39 4.32 11.55 -33.32
N THR A 40 5.58 11.93 -33.48
CA THR A 40 6.58 11.85 -32.40
C THR A 40 6.18 12.70 -31.20
N ILE A 41 5.74 13.96 -31.42
CA ILE A 41 5.32 14.84 -30.33
C ILE A 41 4.10 14.26 -29.59
N GLN A 42 3.09 13.79 -30.33
CA GLN A 42 1.89 13.19 -29.72
C GLN A 42 2.22 11.91 -28.94
N SER A 43 3.10 11.06 -29.50
CA SER A 43 3.56 9.85 -28.83
C SER A 43 4.33 10.17 -27.56
N GLN A 44 5.15 11.22 -27.56
CA GLN A 44 5.89 11.65 -26.39
C GLN A 44 4.94 12.15 -25.30
N GLN A 45 3.97 13.01 -25.65
CA GLN A 45 2.98 13.52 -24.71
C GLN A 45 2.16 12.39 -24.04
N ARG A 46 1.73 11.39 -24.82
CA ARG A 46 1.05 10.21 -24.27
C ARG A 46 1.94 9.42 -23.32
N ALA A 47 3.21 9.23 -23.68
CA ALA A 47 4.15 8.51 -22.83
C ALA A 47 4.42 9.25 -21.50
N GLU A 48 4.50 10.60 -21.54
CA GLU A 48 4.68 11.44 -20.36
C GLU A 48 3.49 11.32 -19.40
N LEU A 49 2.25 11.43 -19.90
CA LEU A 49 1.03 11.26 -19.09
C LEU A 49 0.96 9.87 -18.43
N LEU A 50 1.25 8.82 -19.20
CA LEU A 50 1.27 7.46 -18.69
C LEU A 50 2.35 7.30 -17.59
N GLN A 51 3.53 7.87 -17.82
CA GLN A 51 4.62 7.84 -16.85
C GLN A 51 4.25 8.57 -15.55
N GLU A 52 3.57 9.72 -15.63
CA GLU A 52 3.11 10.49 -14.47
C GLU A 52 2.12 9.69 -13.62
N ARG A 53 1.11 9.05 -14.25
CA ARG A 53 0.15 8.18 -13.53
C ARG A 53 0.83 7.00 -12.85
N TYR A 54 1.68 6.26 -13.57
CA TYR A 54 2.46 5.17 -12.98
C TYR A 54 3.42 5.63 -11.88
N HIS A 55 3.95 6.84 -11.98
CA HIS A 55 4.77 7.41 -10.94
C HIS A 55 3.93 7.69 -9.69
N GLY A 56 2.78 8.36 -9.82
CA GLY A 56 1.84 8.61 -8.73
C GLY A 56 1.42 7.33 -8.01
N ALA A 57 1.00 6.31 -8.75
CA ALA A 57 0.62 5.04 -8.16
C ALA A 57 1.77 4.32 -7.44
N ARG A 58 3.00 4.36 -7.98
CA ARG A 58 4.18 3.80 -7.29
C ARG A 58 4.51 4.55 -6.01
N VAL A 59 4.40 5.88 -6.02
CA VAL A 59 4.61 6.73 -4.83
C VAL A 59 3.58 6.39 -3.76
N PHE A 60 2.30 6.31 -4.14
CA PHE A 60 1.22 5.90 -3.26
C PHE A 60 1.46 4.50 -2.67
N LEU A 61 1.70 3.48 -3.51
CA LEU A 61 1.93 2.11 -3.07
C LEU A 61 3.15 2.02 -2.15
N HIS A 62 4.23 2.75 -2.43
CA HIS A 62 5.39 2.77 -1.53
C HIS A 62 5.06 3.40 -0.17
N ARG A 63 4.26 4.48 -0.15
CA ARG A 63 3.83 5.16 1.08
C ARG A 63 2.94 4.26 1.93
N ILE A 64 1.81 3.79 1.39
CA ILE A 64 0.83 2.97 2.13
C ILE A 64 1.47 1.68 2.66
N LYS A 65 2.37 1.04 1.88
CA LYS A 65 3.12 -0.13 2.35
C LYS A 65 4.00 0.18 3.55
N ARG A 66 4.73 1.30 3.52
CA ARG A 66 5.61 1.71 4.63
C ARG A 66 4.77 1.96 5.88
N GLU A 67 3.68 2.70 5.75
CA GLU A 67 2.80 3.04 6.86
C GLU A 67 2.10 1.81 7.46
N LEU A 68 1.53 0.94 6.62
CA LEU A 68 0.93 -0.33 7.07
C LEU A 68 1.97 -1.26 7.72
N SER A 69 3.20 -1.33 7.18
CA SER A 69 4.24 -2.21 7.75
C SER A 69 4.66 -1.84 9.17
N MET A 70 4.42 -0.58 9.56
CA MET A 70 4.69 -0.02 10.89
C MET A 70 3.40 0.26 11.67
N SER A 71 2.29 -0.36 11.26
CA SER A 71 1.06 -0.34 12.05
C SER A 71 1.30 -1.03 13.39
N TYR A 72 0.62 -0.53 14.41
CA TYR A 72 0.70 -1.07 15.76
C TYR A 72 -0.63 -0.90 16.47
N LEU A 73 -0.86 -1.75 17.46
CA LEU A 73 -1.91 -1.58 18.45
C LEU A 73 -1.24 -1.36 19.80
N SER A 74 -1.67 -0.35 20.56
CA SER A 74 -1.09 -0.04 21.88
C SER A 74 -2.13 -0.22 22.97
N LEU A 75 -1.80 -1.04 23.97
CA LEU A 75 -2.57 -1.13 25.21
C LEU A 75 -2.22 0.00 26.19
N HIS A 76 -1.13 0.71 25.94
CA HIS A 76 -0.75 1.87 26.74
C HIS A 76 -1.65 3.04 26.38
N GLN A 77 -2.43 3.48 27.35
CA GLN A 77 -3.13 4.75 27.30
C GLN A 77 -2.15 5.83 27.74
N ALA A 78 -2.02 6.90 26.97
CA ALA A 78 -1.13 8.01 27.25
C ALA A 78 -1.59 8.79 28.51
N GLU A 79 -1.15 10.04 28.67
CA GLU A 79 -1.55 10.89 29.81
C GLU A 79 -3.09 11.03 29.95
N ASP A 80 -3.81 10.92 28.83
CA ASP A 80 -5.26 10.71 28.80
C ASP A 80 -5.60 9.21 28.73
N GLN A 81 -6.31 8.72 29.76
CA GLN A 81 -6.81 7.33 29.84
C GLN A 81 -7.85 7.00 28.77
N ARG A 82 -8.25 7.97 27.95
CA ARG A 82 -9.23 7.77 26.89
C ARG A 82 -8.60 7.53 25.53
N THR A 83 -7.28 7.63 25.37
CA THR A 83 -6.62 7.39 24.08
C THR A 83 -6.94 5.97 23.59
N GLN A 84 -7.50 5.87 22.38
CA GLN A 84 -7.82 4.59 21.75
C GLN A 84 -6.97 4.39 20.51
N THR A 85 -6.30 3.24 20.42
CA THR A 85 -5.71 2.76 19.17
C THR A 85 -6.59 1.67 18.56
N LEU A 86 -6.64 1.61 17.24
CA LEU A 86 -7.36 0.57 16.52
C LEU A 86 -6.67 0.19 15.21
N PHE A 87 -7.14 -0.92 14.67
CA PHE A 87 -6.99 -1.27 13.27
C PHE A 87 -8.37 -1.70 12.77
N ASP A 88 -8.93 -0.93 11.86
CA ASP A 88 -10.25 -1.14 11.27
C ASP A 88 -10.07 -1.09 9.75
N GLY A 89 -10.13 -2.25 9.13
CA GLY A 89 -9.92 -2.45 7.71
C GLY A 89 -11.15 -3.07 7.07
N SER A 90 -11.70 -2.37 6.08
CA SER A 90 -12.63 -2.92 5.09
C SER A 90 -11.91 -3.12 3.76
N ASN A 91 -12.64 -3.60 2.76
CA ASN A 91 -12.08 -3.81 1.43
C ASN A 91 -11.60 -2.51 0.77
N ASP A 92 -12.28 -1.38 0.96
CA ASP A 92 -12.00 -0.10 0.27
C ASP A 92 -11.52 1.02 1.21
N GLN A 93 -11.42 0.74 2.50
CA GLN A 93 -11.02 1.69 3.53
C GLN A 93 -10.20 1.01 4.62
N VAL A 94 -9.20 1.71 5.16
CA VAL A 94 -8.49 1.24 6.36
C VAL A 94 -8.15 2.41 7.26
N ILE A 95 -8.47 2.28 8.54
CA ILE A 95 -8.12 3.19 9.62
C ILE A 95 -7.18 2.45 10.56
N PHE A 96 -6.00 3.02 10.83
CA PHE A 96 -5.01 2.36 11.66
C PHE A 96 -4.03 3.34 12.31
N ASN A 97 -3.47 2.94 13.45
CA ASN A 97 -2.37 3.64 14.07
C ASN A 97 -1.03 3.15 13.50
N THR A 98 -0.10 4.08 13.25
CA THR A 98 1.25 3.75 12.75
C THR A 98 2.32 4.65 13.36
N SER A 99 3.53 4.10 13.51
CA SER A 99 4.73 4.83 13.96
C SER A 99 5.63 5.23 12.79
N ALA A 100 5.08 5.27 11.56
CA ALA A 100 5.86 5.60 10.37
C ALA A 100 6.15 7.10 10.20
N TYR A 101 5.65 7.97 11.08
CA TYR A 101 5.84 9.40 10.96
C TYR A 101 7.25 9.82 11.36
N GLU A 102 7.85 10.69 10.55
CA GLU A 102 9.16 11.28 10.84
C GLU A 102 9.03 12.81 10.78
N PRO A 103 9.03 13.50 11.93
CA PRO A 103 8.93 14.96 11.96
C PRO A 103 10.13 15.61 11.25
N ILE A 104 9.88 16.36 10.18
CA ILE A 104 10.95 17.00 9.37
C ILE A 104 11.38 18.35 9.98
N ARG A 105 10.52 19.00 10.78
CA ARG A 105 10.83 20.31 11.37
C ARG A 105 11.55 20.15 12.70
N ARG A 106 12.62 20.92 12.89
CA ARG A 106 13.29 21.07 14.20
C ARG A 106 12.30 21.68 15.19
N ASP A 107 12.19 21.06 16.37
CA ASP A 107 11.27 21.43 17.47
C ASP A 107 9.77 21.29 17.15
N ALA A 108 9.41 20.45 16.16
CA ALA A 108 8.05 19.96 16.04
C ALA A 108 7.69 19.17 17.30
N HIS A 109 6.69 19.64 18.06
CA HIS A 109 6.12 18.92 19.19
C HIS A 109 5.15 17.83 18.68
N GLU A 110 5.62 17.04 17.73
CA GLU A 110 4.87 16.03 17.01
C GLU A 110 5.41 14.64 17.43
N SER A 111 4.52 13.71 17.72
CA SER A 111 4.88 12.31 18.00
C SER A 111 5.23 11.60 16.69
N ASP A 112 6.02 10.53 16.76
CA ASP A 112 6.20 9.58 15.64
C ASP A 112 4.94 8.71 15.41
N GLN A 113 4.02 8.73 16.37
CA GLN A 113 2.71 8.08 16.32
C GLN A 113 1.64 8.96 15.69
N LEU A 114 0.85 8.38 14.79
CA LEU A 114 -0.32 9.01 14.22
C LEU A 114 -1.42 7.98 13.90
N GLU A 115 -2.62 8.48 13.62
CA GLU A 115 -3.73 7.71 13.06
C GLU A 115 -3.88 8.10 11.58
N LEU A 116 -3.98 7.09 10.71
CA LEU A 116 -4.22 7.26 9.29
C LEU A 116 -5.54 6.64 8.90
N GLU A 117 -6.17 7.23 7.91
CA GLU A 117 -7.18 6.57 7.09
C GLU A 117 -6.78 6.66 5.62
N TYR A 118 -6.95 5.56 4.91
CA TYR A 118 -7.02 5.56 3.46
C TYR A 118 -8.41 5.10 3.03
N ARG A 119 -9.01 5.80 2.08
CA ARG A 119 -10.29 5.39 1.49
C ARG A 119 -10.36 5.78 0.02
N LEU A 120 -11.12 5.00 -0.76
CA LEU A 120 -11.57 5.41 -2.08
C LEU A 120 -12.76 6.36 -1.93
N ASP A 121 -12.63 7.58 -2.46
CA ASP A 121 -13.68 8.59 -2.42
C ASP A 121 -13.62 9.44 -3.71
N ARG A 122 -14.30 10.58 -3.72
CA ARG A 122 -14.21 11.56 -4.80
C ARG A 122 -13.42 12.79 -4.37
N ASP A 123 -12.63 13.32 -5.28
CA ASP A 123 -11.94 14.60 -5.08
C ASP A 123 -12.88 15.81 -5.25
N GLU A 124 -12.34 17.03 -5.16
CA GLU A 124 -13.10 18.27 -5.30
C GLU A 124 -13.77 18.42 -6.68
N GLU A 125 -13.23 17.76 -7.70
CA GLU A 125 -13.73 17.76 -9.08
C GLU A 125 -14.78 16.66 -9.31
N GLY A 126 -14.94 15.75 -8.34
CA GLY A 126 -15.90 14.65 -8.36
C GLY A 126 -15.35 13.37 -8.98
N GLU A 127 -14.04 13.34 -9.28
CA GLU A 127 -13.33 12.20 -9.86
C GLU A 127 -12.89 11.22 -8.77
N PRO A 128 -12.87 9.92 -9.06
CA PRO A 128 -12.55 8.92 -8.05
C PRO A 128 -11.05 8.95 -7.72
N ALA A 129 -10.75 9.06 -6.43
CA ALA A 129 -9.42 9.28 -5.90
C ALA A 129 -9.24 8.62 -4.54
N ILE A 130 -7.99 8.33 -4.19
CA ILE A 130 -7.64 7.91 -2.83
C ILE A 130 -7.47 9.15 -1.97
N ILE A 131 -8.26 9.20 -0.92
CA ILE A 131 -8.16 10.20 0.14
C ILE A 131 -7.39 9.60 1.30
N ARG A 132 -6.43 10.37 1.81
CA ARG A 132 -5.65 10.05 3.00
C ARG A 132 -6.02 11.03 4.10
N ARG A 133 -6.51 10.54 5.23
CA ARG A 133 -6.70 11.35 6.44
C ARG A 133 -5.55 11.14 7.39
N VAL A 134 -5.02 12.22 7.94
CA VAL A 134 -3.94 12.19 8.93
C VAL A 134 -4.40 12.85 10.21
N LYS A 135 -4.25 12.13 11.30
CA LYS A 135 -4.47 12.67 12.63
C LYS A 135 -3.18 12.51 13.45
N TYR A 136 -2.53 13.64 13.66
CA TYR A 136 -1.23 13.73 14.35
C TYR A 136 -1.29 13.47 15.85
N HIS A 137 -2.48 13.44 16.44
CA HIS A 137 -2.69 13.18 17.85
C HIS A 137 -3.74 12.09 18.05
N VAL A 138 -3.32 10.96 18.62
CA VAL A 138 -4.22 9.85 18.95
C VAL A 138 -5.03 10.26 20.18
N ASP A 139 -6.36 10.30 20.04
CA ASP A 139 -7.29 10.76 21.09
C ASP A 139 -8.35 9.68 21.39
N ASP A 140 -9.47 10.08 21.98
CA ASP A 140 -10.58 9.22 22.39
C ASP A 140 -11.66 8.98 21.32
N ARG A 141 -11.47 9.51 20.12
CA ARG A 141 -12.44 9.45 19.02
C ARG A 141 -11.73 8.97 17.75
N PRO A 142 -11.40 7.68 17.67
CA PRO A 142 -10.74 7.14 16.50
C PRO A 142 -11.62 7.29 15.26
N GLY A 143 -10.99 7.49 14.11
CA GLY A 143 -11.70 7.69 12.85
C GLY A 143 -12.39 9.06 12.71
N LYS A 144 -12.13 10.02 13.62
CA LYS A 144 -12.71 11.37 13.61
C LYS A 144 -11.65 12.46 13.70
N GLY A 145 -11.90 13.55 12.97
CA GLY A 145 -10.97 14.68 12.85
C GLY A 145 -9.81 14.36 11.91
N GLY A 146 -8.70 15.08 12.05
CA GLY A 146 -7.57 14.97 11.14
C GLY A 146 -7.72 15.80 9.87
N GLU A 147 -6.65 15.83 9.09
CA GLU A 147 -6.53 16.57 7.83
C GLU A 147 -6.61 15.58 6.67
N GLU A 148 -7.44 15.87 5.67
CA GLU A 148 -7.60 15.05 4.48
C GLU A 148 -6.79 15.61 3.31
N GLU A 149 -6.11 14.74 2.59
CA GLU A 149 -5.40 15.05 1.35
C GLU A 149 -5.74 14.04 0.26
N VAL A 150 -5.83 14.50 -0.98
CA VAL A 150 -5.90 13.61 -2.15
C VAL A 150 -4.49 13.10 -2.45
N VAL A 151 -4.26 11.79 -2.35
CA VAL A 151 -2.92 11.20 -2.59
C VAL A 151 -2.77 10.59 -3.97
N LEU A 152 -3.86 10.20 -4.61
CA LEU A 152 -3.85 9.60 -5.94
C LEU A 152 -5.21 9.74 -6.62
N SER A 153 -5.27 10.47 -7.73
CA SER A 153 -6.48 10.61 -8.56
C SER A 153 -6.55 9.55 -9.66
N GLY A 154 -7.74 9.34 -10.23
CA GLY A 154 -7.95 8.43 -11.36
C GLY A 154 -7.93 6.97 -10.95
N VAL A 155 -8.47 6.66 -9.76
CA VAL A 155 -8.52 5.31 -9.21
C VAL A 155 -9.91 4.75 -9.38
N ALA A 156 -10.06 3.70 -10.18
CA ALA A 156 -11.34 3.02 -10.35
C ALA A 156 -11.64 2.02 -9.23
N GLU A 157 -10.60 1.35 -8.72
CA GLU A 157 -10.75 0.31 -7.71
C GLU A 157 -9.56 0.36 -6.73
N PHE A 158 -9.87 0.19 -5.45
CA PHE A 158 -8.90 0.06 -4.37
C PHE A 158 -9.41 -1.01 -3.42
N GLU A 159 -8.72 -2.14 -3.40
CA GLU A 159 -9.08 -3.28 -2.57
C GLU A 159 -7.94 -3.63 -1.61
N LEU A 160 -8.32 -3.93 -0.39
CA LEU A 160 -7.49 -4.40 0.69
C LEU A 160 -7.95 -5.80 1.09
N SER A 161 -6.99 -6.69 1.28
CA SER A 161 -7.24 -8.00 1.86
C SER A 161 -6.21 -8.29 2.94
N TYR A 162 -6.66 -8.96 4.00
CA TYR A 162 -5.93 -9.18 5.22
C TYR A 162 -5.66 -10.68 5.38
N TYR A 163 -4.40 -11.06 5.60
CA TYR A 163 -4.02 -12.47 5.76
C TYR A 163 -4.12 -12.89 7.23
N ASP A 164 -5.00 -13.84 7.50
CA ASP A 164 -5.14 -14.52 8.78
C ASP A 164 -4.17 -15.71 8.84
N LYS A 165 -3.14 -15.61 9.69
CA LYS A 165 -2.18 -16.70 9.86
C LYS A 165 -2.77 -17.90 10.59
N GLY A 166 -3.77 -17.70 11.46
CA GLY A 166 -4.43 -18.77 12.19
C GLY A 166 -5.29 -19.64 11.28
N LYS A 167 -6.06 -19.00 10.40
CA LYS A 167 -6.95 -19.68 9.43
C LYS A 167 -6.27 -20.03 8.10
N GLU A 168 -5.05 -19.54 7.89
CA GLU A 168 -4.31 -19.64 6.62
C GLU A 168 -5.11 -19.14 5.41
N ASP A 169 -5.91 -18.08 5.61
CA ASP A 169 -6.84 -17.56 4.60
C ASP A 169 -6.78 -16.03 4.50
N TRP A 170 -7.29 -15.50 3.38
CA TRP A 170 -7.45 -14.07 3.16
C TRP A 170 -8.86 -13.64 3.52
N ARG A 171 -8.98 -12.50 4.19
CA ARG A 171 -10.24 -11.85 4.57
C ARG A 171 -10.32 -10.47 3.94
N ASP A 172 -11.53 -10.00 3.69
CA ASP A 172 -11.77 -8.65 3.14
C ASP A 172 -12.01 -7.60 4.24
N ASP A 173 -12.10 -8.06 5.49
CA ASP A 173 -12.26 -7.24 6.68
C ASP A 173 -11.28 -7.65 7.79
N TRP A 174 -10.90 -6.67 8.61
CA TRP A 174 -10.15 -6.89 9.84
C TRP A 174 -10.42 -5.77 10.85
N GLU A 175 -10.94 -6.11 12.02
CA GLU A 175 -11.22 -5.15 13.09
C GLU A 175 -10.58 -5.62 14.39
N VAL A 176 -9.75 -4.76 14.99
CA VAL A 176 -9.19 -4.96 16.33
C VAL A 176 -9.12 -3.63 17.05
N THR A 177 -9.74 -3.56 18.23
CA THR A 177 -9.68 -2.40 19.11
C THR A 177 -8.83 -2.65 20.36
N ILE A 178 -8.51 -1.58 21.08
CA ILE A 178 -7.83 -1.68 22.37
C ILE A 178 -8.62 -2.50 23.39
N GLU A 179 -9.96 -2.43 23.39
CA GLU A 179 -10.82 -3.14 24.34
C GLU A 179 -10.75 -4.66 24.09
N ASP A 180 -10.82 -5.07 22.83
CA ASP A 180 -10.67 -6.47 22.42
C ASP A 180 -9.30 -7.03 22.84
N ALA A 181 -8.24 -6.24 22.63
CA ALA A 181 -6.89 -6.64 22.97
C ALA A 181 -6.67 -6.70 24.50
N GLN A 182 -7.35 -5.86 25.30
CA GLN A 182 -7.30 -5.93 26.77
C GLN A 182 -8.01 -7.16 27.32
N GLU A 183 -9.23 -7.45 26.86
CA GLU A 183 -10.00 -8.61 27.31
C GLU A 183 -9.24 -9.91 27.03
N LYS A 184 -8.78 -10.07 25.79
CA LYS A 184 -8.11 -11.28 25.37
C LYS A 184 -6.72 -11.44 25.98
N ARG A 185 -6.02 -10.35 26.33
CA ARG A 185 -4.81 -10.41 27.16
C ARG A 185 -5.09 -10.96 28.56
N ALA A 186 -6.19 -10.55 29.18
CA ALA A 186 -6.58 -11.08 30.49
C ALA A 186 -6.74 -12.61 30.42
N ILE A 187 -7.36 -13.10 29.35
CA ILE A 187 -7.51 -14.53 29.07
C ILE A 187 -6.14 -15.20 28.89
N MET A 188 -5.24 -14.65 28.06
CA MET A 188 -3.89 -15.20 27.86
C MET A 188 -3.10 -15.30 29.17
N LYS A 189 -3.19 -14.29 30.04
CA LYS A 189 -2.50 -14.31 31.34
C LYS A 189 -3.02 -15.44 32.25
N GLU A 190 -4.31 -15.74 32.20
CA GLU A 190 -4.88 -16.86 32.95
C GLU A 190 -4.49 -18.21 32.34
N ILE A 191 -4.40 -18.31 31.01
CA ILE A 191 -3.88 -19.51 30.32
C ILE A 191 -2.41 -19.75 30.70
N GLU A 192 -1.57 -18.71 30.70
CA GLU A 192 -0.15 -18.83 31.04
C GLU A 192 0.05 -19.26 32.50
N LYS A 193 -0.70 -18.67 33.45
CA LYS A 193 -0.71 -19.14 34.84
C LYS A 193 -1.18 -20.59 34.97
N ALA A 194 -2.19 -21.00 34.21
CA ALA A 194 -2.67 -22.38 34.21
C ALA A 194 -1.60 -23.34 33.69
N ARG A 195 -0.82 -22.92 32.68
CA ARG A 195 0.31 -23.66 32.12
C ARG A 195 1.47 -23.77 33.11
N GLU A 196 1.85 -22.68 33.76
CA GLU A 196 2.87 -22.69 34.82
C GLU A 196 2.46 -23.61 35.99
N ALA A 197 1.18 -23.57 36.39
CA ALA A 197 0.64 -24.47 37.39
C ALA A 197 0.68 -25.94 36.93
N ALA A 198 0.31 -26.24 35.69
CA ALA A 198 0.40 -27.57 35.10
C ALA A 198 1.85 -28.11 35.07
N GLU A 199 2.80 -27.25 34.70
CA GLU A 199 4.23 -27.60 34.67
C GLU A 199 4.79 -27.83 36.07
N SER A 200 4.35 -27.07 37.07
CA SER A 200 4.73 -27.30 38.47
C SER A 200 4.25 -28.67 38.99
N VAL A 201 3.02 -29.06 38.66
CA VAL A 201 2.47 -30.39 39.00
C VAL A 201 3.23 -31.49 38.29
N ARG A 202 3.58 -31.30 37.01
CA ARG A 202 4.40 -32.27 36.24
C ARG A 202 5.78 -32.50 36.86
N ASN A 203 6.41 -31.46 37.40
CA ASN A 203 7.72 -31.56 38.04
C ASN A 203 7.66 -32.22 39.43
N ASP A 204 6.54 -32.08 40.16
CA ASP A 204 6.34 -32.73 41.46
C ASP A 204 5.89 -34.20 41.33
N ASP A 205 5.09 -34.56 40.31
CA ASP A 205 4.52 -35.91 40.09
C ASP A 205 5.32 -36.78 39.08
N ALA A 206 6.65 -36.83 39.22
CA ALA A 206 7.54 -37.53 38.29
C ALA A 206 7.43 -39.08 38.24
N SER A 207 6.37 -39.74 38.76
CA SER A 207 6.34 -41.21 38.87
C SER A 207 5.03 -41.96 38.58
N GLY A 208 3.95 -41.31 38.13
CA GLY A 208 2.66 -41.97 37.87
C GLY A 208 2.12 -41.81 36.45
N ILE A 209 1.78 -42.90 35.76
CA ILE A 209 1.14 -42.89 34.42
C ILE A 209 -0.16 -42.04 34.41
N ALA A 210 -0.87 -41.97 35.55
CA ALA A 210 -2.07 -41.15 35.72
C ALA A 210 -1.78 -39.63 35.73
N GLY A 211 -0.64 -39.19 36.29
CA GLY A 211 -0.24 -37.79 36.31
C GLY A 211 0.17 -37.29 34.93
N ILE A 212 0.85 -38.15 34.14
CA ILE A 212 1.23 -37.86 32.76
C ILE A 212 0.00 -37.69 31.86
N ALA A 213 -0.99 -38.59 31.98
CA ALA A 213 -2.22 -38.50 31.19
C ALA A 213 -3.09 -37.28 31.55
N ALA A 214 -3.12 -36.88 32.83
CA ALA A 214 -3.81 -35.67 33.28
C ALA A 214 -3.11 -34.40 32.75
N ALA A 215 -1.78 -34.36 32.78
CA ALA A 215 -0.98 -33.25 32.24
C ALA A 215 -1.15 -33.11 30.71
N GLU A 216 -1.10 -34.20 29.94
CA GLU A 216 -1.35 -34.18 28.49
C GLU A 216 -2.77 -33.72 28.13
N GLY A 217 -3.76 -34.05 28.96
CA GLY A 217 -5.14 -33.58 28.79
C GLY A 217 -5.30 -32.08 29.07
N MET A 218 -4.56 -31.56 30.07
CA MET A 218 -4.48 -30.13 30.35
C MET A 218 -3.75 -29.36 29.25
N ASP A 219 -2.62 -29.86 28.76
CA ASP A 219 -1.87 -29.25 27.64
C ASP A 219 -2.75 -29.12 26.39
N LYS A 220 -3.50 -30.17 26.01
CA LYS A 220 -4.42 -30.09 24.86
C LYS A 220 -5.54 -29.08 25.03
N MET A 221 -6.03 -28.87 26.27
CA MET A 221 -7.04 -27.85 26.55
C MET A 221 -6.45 -26.44 26.52
N ILE A 222 -5.22 -26.29 27.01
CA ILE A 222 -4.45 -25.03 26.97
C ILE A 222 -4.15 -24.67 25.51
N ASP A 223 -3.59 -25.59 24.72
CA ASP A 223 -3.25 -25.38 23.31
C ASP A 223 -4.48 -24.99 22.48
N LYS A 224 -5.64 -25.62 22.76
CA LYS A 224 -6.90 -25.29 22.09
C LYS A 224 -7.41 -23.90 22.48
N ALA A 225 -7.38 -23.57 23.77
CA ALA A 225 -7.81 -22.26 24.26
C ALA A 225 -6.86 -21.14 23.77
N GLU A 226 -5.57 -21.42 23.69
CA GLU A 226 -4.56 -20.52 23.15
C GLU A 226 -4.82 -20.26 21.65
N GLY A 227 -5.08 -21.30 20.86
CA GLY A 227 -5.47 -21.15 19.44
C GLY A 227 -6.70 -20.27 19.24
N GLU A 228 -7.79 -20.52 19.95
CA GLU A 228 -9.04 -19.74 19.85
C GLU A 228 -8.85 -18.27 20.29
N VAL A 229 -7.97 -18.01 21.26
CA VAL A 229 -7.70 -16.65 21.77
C VAL A 229 -6.75 -15.88 20.85
N LEU A 230 -5.75 -16.54 20.27
CA LEU A 230 -4.80 -15.94 19.33
C LEU A 230 -5.45 -15.52 18.00
N GLU A 231 -6.58 -16.11 17.61
CA GLU A 231 -7.20 -15.91 16.29
C GLU A 231 -7.70 -14.47 16.03
N ASP A 232 -7.97 -13.66 17.06
CA ASP A 232 -8.63 -12.35 16.89
C ASP A 232 -7.99 -11.20 17.74
N ILE A 233 -6.76 -11.36 18.24
CA ILE A 233 -6.06 -10.30 19.02
C ILE A 233 -5.13 -9.47 18.16
N PHE A 234 -4.58 -10.10 17.13
CA PHE A 234 -3.43 -9.58 16.44
C PHE A 234 -3.81 -8.72 15.26
N LEU A 235 -2.92 -7.81 14.90
CA LEU A 235 -2.96 -7.19 13.59
C LEU A 235 -2.73 -8.25 12.51
N PRO A 236 -3.26 -8.04 11.30
CA PRO A 236 -3.10 -9.01 10.23
C PRO A 236 -1.63 -9.15 9.86
N ASN A 237 -1.16 -10.37 9.60
CA ASN A 237 0.26 -10.57 9.32
C ASN A 237 0.70 -9.93 8.01
N ARG A 238 -0.20 -9.91 7.02
CA ARG A 238 0.02 -9.31 5.71
C ARG A 238 -1.21 -8.58 5.23
N VAL A 239 -0.99 -7.50 4.51
CA VAL A 239 -2.02 -6.76 3.79
C VAL A 239 -1.68 -6.79 2.32
N ARG A 240 -2.61 -7.28 1.51
CA ARG A 240 -2.57 -7.18 0.05
C ARG A 240 -3.32 -5.91 -0.35
N ILE A 241 -2.73 -5.17 -1.28
CA ILE A 241 -3.27 -3.94 -1.81
C ILE A 241 -3.38 -4.14 -3.32
N ARG A 242 -4.61 -4.06 -3.82
CA ARG A 242 -4.93 -4.05 -5.24
C ARG A 242 -5.46 -2.68 -5.62
N LEU A 243 -4.94 -2.15 -6.72
CA LEU A 243 -5.23 -0.81 -7.20
C LEU A 243 -5.46 -0.86 -8.71
N VAL A 244 -6.61 -0.37 -9.17
CA VAL A 244 -6.90 -0.20 -10.59
C VAL A 244 -6.98 1.29 -10.90
N LEU A 245 -6.08 1.74 -11.78
CA LEU A 245 -6.10 3.09 -12.33
C LEU A 245 -6.86 3.09 -13.65
N VAL A 246 -7.51 4.21 -13.96
CA VAL A 246 -8.12 4.43 -15.27
C VAL A 246 -7.44 5.61 -15.96
N ASP A 247 -7.23 5.52 -17.27
CA ASP A 247 -6.79 6.65 -18.11
C ASP A 247 -7.93 7.41 -18.79
N ASP A 248 -7.60 8.50 -19.49
CA ASP A 248 -8.57 9.33 -20.21
C ASP A 248 -9.23 8.61 -21.41
N GLU A 249 -8.73 7.43 -21.77
CA GLU A 249 -9.28 6.53 -22.79
C GLU A 249 -10.03 5.33 -22.16
N ASP A 250 -10.37 5.41 -20.87
CA ASP A 250 -11.01 4.35 -20.07
C ASP A 250 -10.20 3.03 -20.01
N GLN A 251 -8.87 3.09 -20.22
CA GLN A 251 -8.03 1.90 -20.06
C GLN A 251 -7.65 1.69 -18.60
N GLU A 252 -7.84 0.45 -18.15
CA GLU A 252 -7.54 0.02 -16.80
C GLU A 252 -6.10 -0.50 -16.66
N TYR A 253 -5.41 -0.03 -15.61
CA TYR A 253 -4.08 -0.49 -15.23
C TYR A 253 -4.12 -1.05 -13.82
N LEU A 254 -3.94 -2.37 -13.73
CA LEU A 254 -3.88 -3.09 -12.46
C LEU A 254 -2.47 -3.04 -11.87
N LEU A 255 -2.38 -2.64 -10.60
CA LEU A 255 -1.20 -2.79 -9.76
C LEU A 255 -1.58 -3.57 -8.50
N GLU A 256 -0.77 -4.57 -8.17
CA GLU A 256 -0.95 -5.37 -6.96
C GLU A 256 0.36 -5.40 -6.17
N THR A 257 0.24 -5.26 -4.85
CA THR A 257 1.37 -5.42 -3.95
C THR A 257 0.92 -6.01 -2.62
N GLN A 258 1.88 -6.48 -1.85
CA GLN A 258 1.66 -6.95 -0.49
C GLN A 258 2.70 -6.36 0.45
N THR A 259 2.32 -6.18 1.70
CA THR A 259 3.18 -5.75 2.79
C THR A 259 2.98 -6.64 4.01
N GLU A 260 4.04 -6.82 4.78
CA GLU A 260 4.02 -7.55 6.05
C GLU A 260 3.95 -6.52 7.19
N ILE A 261 3.05 -6.75 8.13
CA ILE A 261 2.96 -5.96 9.36
C ILE A 261 3.99 -6.53 10.33
N ARG A 262 4.91 -5.69 10.78
CA ARG A 262 6.05 -6.14 11.60
C ARG A 262 5.69 -6.41 13.05
N VAL A 263 4.74 -5.66 13.57
CA VAL A 263 4.29 -5.75 14.97
C VAL A 263 2.84 -6.21 14.92
N THR A 264 2.64 -7.51 15.02
CA THR A 264 1.29 -8.10 15.09
C THR A 264 0.72 -8.03 16.49
N ASP A 265 1.61 -8.09 17.49
CA ASP A 265 1.27 -8.18 18.90
C ASP A 265 1.02 -6.79 19.51
N PRO A 266 -0.04 -6.61 20.31
CA PRO A 266 -0.30 -5.35 20.97
C PRO A 266 0.87 -4.94 21.89
N LEU A 267 1.29 -3.69 21.81
CA LEU A 267 2.35 -3.11 22.64
C LEU A 267 1.83 -2.87 24.06
N TRP A 268 2.64 -3.23 25.08
CA TRP A 268 2.16 -3.39 26.46
C TRP A 268 2.98 -2.68 27.57
N TYR A 269 3.70 -1.60 27.24
CA TYR A 269 4.50 -0.83 28.21
C TYR A 269 3.92 0.55 28.44
#